data_AF-A0A961RSX4-F1
#
_entry.id   AF-A0A961RSX4-F1
#
_cell.length_a   1.000
_cell.length_b   1.000
_cell.length_c   1.000
_cell.angle_alpha   90.00
_cell.angle_beta   90.00
_cell.angle_gamma   90.00
#
_symmetry.space_group_name_H-M   'P 1'
#
loop_
_entity.id
_entity.type
_entity.pdbx_description
1 polymer ?
#
loop_
_entity_poly.entity_id
_entity_poly.type
_entity_poly.pdbx_seq_one_letter_code
_entity_poly.pdbx_strand_id
1 'polypeptide(L)'
;MAEPILEIENLHISFFTKAGEIPAVMDFSCKVMPGEAMGLVGESGCGKSTVALGIMRDMGNRGKITKGTIKFMGRDMGEMSDAELRDIRGNKIAMIYQEP
;
A
#
# COMPACT_ATOMS: atom_id res chain seq x y z
N MET A 1 16.43 16.83 -8.45
CA MET A 1 15.85 16.58 -7.10
C MET A 1 15.71 15.08 -6.93
N ALA A 2 15.92 14.55 -5.73
CA ALA A 2 15.74 13.11 -5.51
C ALA A 2 14.26 12.75 -5.66
N GLU A 3 13.98 11.62 -6.30
CA GLU A 3 12.63 11.06 -6.43
C GLU A 3 12.23 10.35 -5.12
N PRO A 4 10.97 10.43 -4.66
CA PRO A 4 10.50 9.67 -3.52
C PRO A 4 10.70 8.17 -3.72
N ILE A 5 11.07 7.44 -2.67
CA ILE A 5 11.14 5.97 -2.74
C ILE A 5 9.73 5.37 -2.74
N LEU A 6 8.79 6.01 -2.06
CA LEU A 6 7.37 5.67 -2.03
C LEU A 6 6.53 6.93 -2.16
N GLU A 7 5.57 6.92 -3.07
CA GLU A 7 4.58 7.99 -3.24
C GLU A 7 3.19 7.37 -3.30
N ILE A 8 2.30 7.84 -2.43
CA ILE A 8 0.91 7.40 -2.35
C ILE A 8 0.03 8.64 -2.54
N GLU A 9 -0.87 8.58 -3.51
CA GLU A 9 -1.75 9.69 -3.87
C GLU A 9 -3.21 9.23 -3.84
N ASN A 10 -4.02 9.85 -2.99
CA ASN A 10 -5.47 9.67 -2.90
C ASN A 10 -5.92 8.20 -2.74
N LEU A 11 -5.18 7.45 -1.93
CA LEU A 11 -5.38 6.02 -1.78
C LEU A 11 -6.70 5.73 -1.08
N HIS A 12 -7.54 4.96 -1.77
CA HIS A 12 -8.76 4.37 -1.24
C HIS A 12 -8.68 2.86 -1.36
N ILE A 13 -8.94 2.16 -0.26
CA ILE A 13 -8.96 0.70 -0.21
C ILE A 13 -10.27 0.24 0.39
N SER A 14 -10.93 -0.68 -0.30
CA SER A 14 -12.17 -1.32 0.16
C SER A 14 -12.05 -2.84 0.12
N PHE A 15 -12.71 -3.50 1.06
CA PHE A 15 -12.90 -4.95 1.06
C PHE A 15 -14.32 -5.30 0.66
N PHE A 16 -14.47 -6.23 -0.30
CA PHE A 16 -15.77 -6.67 -0.78
C PHE A 16 -16.19 -7.97 -0.11
N THR A 17 -17.32 -7.93 0.58
CA THR A 17 -17.90 -9.08 1.29
C THR A 17 -19.30 -9.39 0.75
N LYS A 18 -19.91 -10.49 1.22
CA LYS A 18 -21.32 -10.80 0.90
C LYS A 18 -22.30 -9.73 1.40
N ALA A 19 -21.93 -9.00 2.46
CA ALA A 19 -22.74 -7.92 3.04
C ALA A 19 -22.56 -6.57 2.34
N GLY A 20 -21.62 -6.48 1.38
CA GLY A 20 -21.30 -5.26 0.64
C GLY A 20 -19.84 -4.82 0.76
N GLU A 21 -19.59 -3.61 0.28
CA GLU A 21 -18.31 -2.93 0.34
C GLU A 21 -18.04 -2.40 1.75
N ILE A 22 -16.84 -2.65 2.26
CA ILE A 22 -16.35 -2.13 3.53
C ILE A 22 -15.15 -1.21 3.22
N PRO A 23 -15.32 0.12 3.26
CA PRO A 23 -14.21 1.05 3.13
C PRO A 23 -13.24 0.88 4.31
N ALA A 24 -11.95 0.69 4.02
CA ALA A 24 -10.92 0.47 5.03
C ALA A 24 -9.84 1.57 5.04
N VAL A 25 -9.63 2.24 3.90
CA VAL A 25 -8.78 3.43 3.79
C VAL A 25 -9.51 4.43 2.90
N MET A 26 -9.58 5.69 3.35
CA MET A 26 -10.23 6.79 2.65
C MET A 26 -9.26 7.96 2.59
N ASP A 27 -8.97 8.43 1.37
CA ASP A 27 -8.16 9.62 1.09
C ASP A 27 -6.81 9.67 1.83
N PHE A 28 -6.01 8.61 1.71
CA PHE A 28 -4.67 8.58 2.28
C PHE A 28 -3.62 8.98 1.24
N SER A 29 -2.79 9.97 1.57
CA SER A 29 -1.65 10.38 0.74
C SER A 29 -0.40 10.55 1.59
N CYS A 30 0.75 10.11 1.08
CA CYS A 30 2.04 10.31 1.73
C CYS A 30 3.18 10.24 0.72
N LYS A 31 4.33 10.82 1.07
CA LYS A 31 5.59 10.65 0.34
C LYS A 31 6.68 10.27 1.34
N VAL A 32 7.53 9.33 0.96
CA VAL A 32 8.71 8.94 1.74
C VAL A 32 9.93 9.13 0.84
N MET A 33 10.89 9.91 1.31
CA MET A 33 12.13 10.19 0.59
C MET A 33 13.17 9.08 0.85
N PRO A 34 14.17 8.93 -0.03
CA PRO A 34 15.29 8.02 0.25
C PRO A 34 15.97 8.37 1.58
N GLY A 35 16.09 7.37 2.47
CA GLY A 35 16.69 7.54 3.80
C GLY A 35 15.74 8.10 4.88
N GLU A 36 14.49 8.40 4.53
CA GLU A 36 13.47 8.85 5.48
C GLU A 36 12.80 7.67 6.20
N ALA A 37 12.48 7.88 7.48
CA ALA A 37 11.63 6.97 8.25
C ALA A 37 10.30 7.64 8.54
N MET A 38 9.21 7.06 8.05
CA MET A 38 7.83 7.53 8.29
C MET A 38 7.11 6.57 9.24
N GLY A 39 6.48 7.11 10.28
CA GLY A 39 5.61 6.36 11.19
C GLY A 39 4.13 6.63 10.90
N LEU A 40 3.33 5.56 10.77
CA LEU A 40 1.87 5.64 10.65
C LEU A 40 1.22 5.14 11.94
N VAL A 41 0.61 6.05 12.71
CA VAL A 41 0.03 5.76 14.04
C VAL A 41 -1.46 6.09 14.08
N GLY A 42 -2.19 5.43 14.97
CA GLY A 42 -3.64 5.57 15.11
C GLY A 42 -4.28 4.37 15.81
N GLU A 43 -5.56 4.47 16.14
CA GLU A 43 -6.32 3.45 16.88
C GLU A 43 -6.45 2.11 16.11
N SER A 44 -6.78 1.04 16.83
CA SER A 44 -7.06 -0.25 16.20
C SER A 44 -8.20 -0.11 15.18
N GLY A 45 -8.05 -0.72 14.00
CA GLY A 45 -9.05 -0.65 12.94
C GLY A 45 -9.02 0.59 12.05
N CYS A 46 -8.18 1.60 12.31
CA CYS A 46 -8.13 2.82 11.49
C CYS A 46 -7.44 2.68 10.11
N GLY A 47 -7.11 1.46 9.67
CA GLY A 47 -6.58 1.20 8.33
C GLY A 47 -5.04 1.15 8.19
N LYS A 48 -4.26 1.27 9.28
CA LYS A 48 -2.77 1.23 9.21
C LYS A 48 -2.23 -0.02 8.51
N SER A 49 -2.64 -1.19 8.98
CA SER A 49 -2.21 -2.47 8.38
C SER A 49 -2.74 -2.61 6.95
N THR A 50 -3.92 -2.05 6.66
CA THR A 50 -4.48 -2.02 5.30
C THR A 50 -3.62 -1.21 4.33
N VAL A 51 -3.11 -0.05 4.76
CA VAL A 51 -2.16 0.74 3.94
C VAL A 51 -0.89 -0.07 3.66
N ALA A 52 -0.31 -0.70 4.68
CA ALA A 52 0.89 -1.54 4.52
C ALA A 52 0.66 -2.71 3.54
N LEU A 53 -0.46 -3.43 3.68
CA LEU A 53 -0.84 -4.51 2.76
C LEU A 53 -1.16 -3.99 1.35
N GLY A 54 -1.71 -2.79 1.24
CA GLY A 54 -1.95 -2.09 -0.02
C GLY A 54 -0.66 -1.82 -0.79
N ILE A 55 0.37 -1.31 -0.09
CA ILE A 55 1.73 -1.12 -0.65
C ILE A 55 2.30 -2.45 -1.13
N MET A 56 2.18 -3.50 -0.30
CA MET A 56 2.64 -4.83 -0.66
C MET A 56 1.79 -5.50 -1.74
N ARG A 57 0.65 -4.91 -2.16
CA ARG A 57 -0.30 -5.50 -3.10
C ARG A 57 -0.67 -6.93 -2.67
N ASP A 58 -0.92 -7.10 -1.38
CA ASP A 58 -1.18 -8.37 -0.70
C ASP A 58 -2.45 -8.31 0.18
N MET A 59 -3.59 -8.00 -0.45
CA MET A 59 -4.89 -7.84 0.24
C MET A 59 -5.85 -9.01 -0.02
N GLY A 60 -5.31 -10.14 -0.51
CA GLY A 60 -6.08 -11.29 -0.96
C GLY A 60 -7.09 -10.94 -2.08
N ASN A 61 -8.12 -11.78 -2.23
CA ASN A 61 -9.09 -11.63 -3.33
C ASN A 61 -10.21 -10.62 -3.04
N ARG A 62 -10.30 -10.11 -1.80
CA ARG A 62 -11.40 -9.24 -1.36
C ARG A 62 -11.01 -7.78 -1.28
N GLY A 63 -9.74 -7.47 -1.00
CA GLY A 63 -9.26 -6.10 -0.93
C GLY A 63 -8.95 -5.55 -2.31
N LYS A 64 -9.38 -4.32 -2.58
CA LYS A 64 -9.07 -3.59 -3.82
C LYS A 64 -8.69 -2.16 -3.52
N ILE A 65 -7.71 -1.65 -4.26
CA ILE A 65 -7.51 -0.22 -4.41
C ILE A 65 -8.66 0.26 -5.32
N THR A 66 -9.54 1.10 -4.78
CA THR A 66 -10.71 1.60 -5.52
C THR A 66 -10.44 2.96 -6.16
N LYS A 67 -9.49 3.73 -5.61
CA LYS A 67 -8.98 5.00 -6.15
C LYS A 67 -7.54 5.22 -5.70
N GLY A 68 -6.86 6.12 -6.41
CA GLY A 68 -5.51 6.54 -6.09
C GLY A 68 -4.42 5.63 -6.67
N THR A 69 -3.17 6.01 -6.43
CA THR A 69 -1.99 5.33 -6.98
C THR A 69 -0.93 5.12 -5.89
N ILE A 70 -0.17 4.04 -6.03
CA ILE A 70 1.01 3.76 -5.22
C ILE A 70 2.18 3.61 -6.18
N LYS A 71 3.18 4.49 -6.06
CA LYS A 71 4.39 4.45 -6.87
C LYS A 71 5.58 4.05 -6.00
N PHE A 72 6.41 3.16 -6.53
CA PHE A 72 7.69 2.78 -5.96
C PHE A 72 8.80 3.24 -6.90
N MET A 73 9.68 4.12 -6.42
CA MET A 73 10.75 4.75 -7.23
C MET A 73 10.21 5.29 -8.57
N GLY A 74 9.13 6.07 -8.51
CA GLY A 74 8.50 6.68 -9.68
C GLY A 74 7.57 5.78 -10.49
N ARG A 75 7.64 4.47 -10.33
CA ARG A 75 6.85 3.52 -11.12
C ARG A 75 5.56 3.14 -10.41
N ASP A 76 4.42 3.33 -11.09
CA ASP A 76 3.10 2.94 -10.59
C ASP A 76 3.02 1.40 -10.43
N MET A 77 2.77 0.95 -9.21
CA MET A 77 2.65 -0.46 -8.87
C MET A 77 1.33 -1.07 -9.35
N GLY A 78 0.33 -0.25 -9.68
CA GLY A 78 -0.92 -0.67 -10.30
C GLY A 78 -0.76 -1.13 -11.75
N GLU A 79 0.29 -0.66 -12.44
CA GLU A 79 0.62 -1.02 -13.83
C GLU A 79 1.64 -2.15 -13.95
N MET A 80 2.21 -2.61 -12.82
CA MET A 80 3.17 -3.71 -12.80
C MET A 80 2.47 -5.06 -12.96
N SER A 81 3.11 -5.96 -13.71
CA SER A 81 2.70 -7.36 -13.79
C SER A 81 3.00 -8.14 -12.50
N ASP A 82 2.37 -9.30 -12.33
CA ASP A 82 2.62 -10.17 -11.17
C ASP A 82 4.09 -10.64 -11.07
N ALA A 83 4.80 -10.73 -12.19
CA ALA A 83 6.22 -11.08 -12.21
C ALA A 83 7.08 -9.92 -11.68
N GLU A 84 6.76 -8.68 -12.07
CA GLU A 84 7.46 -7.49 -11.59
C GLU A 84 7.17 -7.23 -10.12
N LEU A 85 5.90 -7.38 -9.69
CA LEU A 85 5.53 -7.31 -8.28
C LEU A 85 6.25 -8.38 -7.44
N ARG A 86 6.46 -9.58 -8.00
CA ARG A 86 7.25 -10.62 -7.34
C ARG A 86 8.74 -10.27 -7.25
N ASP A 87 9.32 -9.67 -8.28
CA ASP A 87 10.73 -9.28 -8.28
C ASP A 87 11.04 -8.19 -7.25
N ILE A 88 10.13 -7.23 -7.05
CA ILE A 88 10.34 -6.17 -6.06
C ILE A 88 10.11 -6.64 -4.62
N ARG A 89 9.17 -7.58 -4.39
CA ARG A 89 8.89 -8.11 -3.05
C ARG A 89 10.02 -9.02 -2.60
N GLY A 90 10.54 -8.81 -1.41
CA GLY A 90 11.67 -9.55 -0.85
C GLY A 90 13.04 -9.03 -1.29
N ASN A 91 13.18 -8.53 -2.53
CA ASN A 91 14.46 -7.99 -3.00
C ASN A 91 14.62 -6.47 -2.79
N LYS A 92 13.52 -5.71 -2.91
CA LYS A 92 13.52 -4.23 -2.83
C LYS A 92 12.61 -3.71 -1.73
N ILE A 93 11.49 -4.38 -1.49
CA ILE A 93 10.54 -4.07 -0.43
C ILE A 93 10.37 -5.33 0.42
N ALA A 94 10.62 -5.22 1.72
CA ALA A 94 10.41 -6.30 2.68
C ALA A 94 9.39 -5.86 3.74
N MET A 95 8.53 -6.78 4.14
CA MET A 95 7.57 -6.57 5.22
C MET A 95 7.96 -7.46 6.40
N ILE A 96 8.04 -6.86 7.59
CA ILE A 96 8.18 -7.58 8.85
C ILE A 96 6.81 -7.54 9.53
N TYR A 97 6.20 -8.71 9.71
CA TYR A 97 4.87 -8.84 10.31
C TYR A 97 4.96 -8.75 11.84
N GLN A 98 3.89 -8.31 12.49
CA GLN A 98 3.83 -8.18 13.94
C GLN A 98 3.87 -9.54 14.66
N GLU A 99 3.30 -10.58 14.04
CA GLU A 99 3.37 -11.97 14.50
C GLU A 99 4.16 -12.78 13.45
N PRO A 100 5.24 -13.49 13.82
CA PRO A 100 6.04 -14.29 12.91
C PRO A 100 5.40 -15.64 12.54
#